data_AF-A0AA97HN10-F1
#
_entry.id   AF-A0AA97HN10-F1
#
_cell.length_a   1.000
_cell.length_b   1.000
_cell.length_c   1.000
_cell.angle_alpha   90.00
_cell.angle_beta   90.00
_cell.angle_gamma   90.00
#
_symmetry.space_group_name_H-M   'P 1'
#
loop_
_entity.id
_entity.type
_entity.pdbx_description
1 polymer ?
#
loop_
_entity_poly.entity_id
_entity_poly.type
_entity_poly.pdbx_seq_one_letter_code
_entity_poly.pdbx_strand_id
1 'polypeptide(L)'
;MRNQFIPALLLTSTLTLAACGGAETTTAPDVAPETVSPAAPETVAAENTDDHSAATKGGQVVETGAYHLELVPVPEADGIHLDLYLQTGDTHEAVADATVVAQVQLPDGTQQALPMEYDAAGEHFFAFLPSQAAGNIER
;
A
#
# COMPACT_ATOMS: atom_id res chain seq x y z
N MET A 1 -12.89 25.32 -54.38
CA MET A 1 -13.49 26.41 -53.55
C MET A 1 -12.85 26.36 -52.17
N ARG A 2 -12.59 27.55 -51.60
CA ARG A 2 -11.74 27.88 -50.44
C ARG A 2 -12.31 27.25 -49.14
N ASN A 3 -11.46 26.63 -48.32
CA ASN A 3 -10.95 27.10 -47.02
C ASN A 3 -12.07 27.26 -45.95
N GLN A 4 -11.99 26.67 -44.75
CA GLN A 4 -11.13 27.19 -43.69
C GLN A 4 -10.87 26.15 -42.57
N PHE A 5 -9.60 26.04 -42.21
CA PHE A 5 -9.10 25.56 -40.92
C PHE A 5 -9.53 26.53 -39.81
N ILE A 6 -9.90 26.01 -38.62
CA ILE A 6 -9.95 26.79 -37.38
C ILE A 6 -9.04 26.10 -36.34
N PRO A 7 -8.09 26.85 -35.74
CA PRO A 7 -7.03 26.32 -34.90
C PRO A 7 -7.43 26.12 -33.43
N ALA A 8 -6.60 25.34 -32.74
CA ALA A 8 -6.61 25.02 -31.33
C ALA A 8 -6.67 26.25 -30.39
N LEU A 9 -7.40 26.10 -29.29
CA LEU A 9 -7.29 26.97 -28.12
C LEU A 9 -6.87 26.13 -26.91
N LEU A 10 -5.58 26.18 -26.60
CA LEU A 10 -4.97 25.71 -25.35
C LEU A 10 -5.41 26.66 -24.22
N LEU A 11 -6.19 26.17 -23.26
CA LEU A 11 -6.35 26.83 -21.96
C LEU A 11 -5.35 26.23 -20.97
N THR A 12 -4.22 26.92 -20.79
CA THR A 12 -3.30 26.69 -19.67
C THR A 12 -3.82 27.46 -18.45
N SER A 13 -4.47 26.77 -17.53
CA SER A 13 -4.83 27.32 -16.22
C SER A 13 -3.68 27.08 -15.23
N THR A 14 -2.95 28.14 -14.90
CA THR A 14 -1.94 28.12 -13.82
C THR A 14 -2.63 28.31 -12.48
N LEU A 15 -2.65 27.28 -11.63
CA LEU A 15 -3.03 27.40 -10.21
C LEU A 15 -1.84 27.96 -9.41
N THR A 16 -2.01 29.15 -8.82
CA THR A 16 -1.08 29.69 -7.83
C THR A 16 -1.57 29.34 -6.42
N LEU A 17 -0.78 28.57 -5.67
CA LEU A 17 -1.06 28.22 -4.28
C LEU A 17 -0.53 29.33 -3.35
N ALA A 18 -1.45 30.02 -2.66
CA ALA A 18 -1.12 30.96 -1.60
C ALA A 18 -0.87 30.20 -0.28
N ALA A 19 0.36 30.25 0.23
CA ALA A 19 0.70 29.74 1.55
C ALA A 19 0.24 30.74 2.62
N CYS A 20 -0.78 30.36 3.40
CA CYS A 20 -1.24 31.12 4.57
C CYS A 20 -0.48 30.59 5.79
N GLY A 21 0.61 31.27 6.15
CA GLY A 21 1.32 31.06 7.41
C GLY A 21 0.64 31.85 8.52
N GLY A 22 0.22 31.18 9.58
CA GLY A 22 -0.32 31.82 10.77
C GLY A 22 -0.44 30.84 11.93
N ALA A 23 0.52 30.91 12.84
CA ALA A 23 0.29 30.61 14.25
C ALA A 23 1.24 31.50 15.07
N GLU A 24 0.66 32.50 15.71
CA GLU A 24 1.28 33.33 16.74
C GLU A 24 1.53 32.51 18.00
N THR A 25 2.60 32.79 18.74
CA THR A 25 2.59 32.60 20.20
C THR A 25 3.45 33.65 20.91
N THR A 26 2.77 34.33 21.82
CA THR A 26 3.14 35.31 22.84
C THR A 26 4.26 34.86 23.82
N THR A 27 5.22 35.78 24.02
CA THR A 27 5.94 36.26 25.23
C THR A 27 6.28 35.35 26.45
N ALA A 28 7.60 35.13 26.64
CA ALA A 28 8.51 35.20 27.84
C ALA A 28 8.10 34.59 29.22
N PRO A 29 9.03 34.16 30.12
CA PRO A 29 10.45 34.55 30.26
C PRO A 29 11.49 33.43 30.44
N ASP A 30 12.75 33.86 30.34
CA ASP A 30 14.00 33.18 30.66
C ASP A 30 14.03 32.64 32.11
N VAL A 31 14.14 31.32 32.25
CA VAL A 31 14.54 30.64 33.50
C VAL A 31 15.57 29.59 33.12
N ALA A 32 16.77 29.76 33.68
CA ALA A 32 17.92 28.88 33.50
C ALA A 32 17.60 27.42 33.90
N PRO A 33 18.09 26.40 33.17
CA PRO A 33 17.87 25.02 33.57
C PRO A 33 18.84 24.63 34.69
N GLU A 34 18.31 24.31 35.86
CA GLU A 34 19.02 23.47 36.82
C GLU A 34 19.04 22.02 36.28
N THR A 35 20.23 21.44 36.24
CA THR A 35 20.51 20.09 35.77
C THR A 35 20.01 19.06 36.77
N VAL A 36 18.75 18.61 36.61
CA VAL A 36 18.25 17.43 37.30
C VAL A 36 18.63 16.19 36.49
N SER A 37 19.54 15.40 37.04
CA SER A 37 19.99 14.12 36.48
C SER A 37 18.82 13.12 36.44
N PRO A 38 18.38 12.64 35.27
CA PRO A 38 17.48 11.50 35.20
C PRO A 38 18.28 10.23 35.42
N ALA A 39 17.81 9.41 36.37
CA ALA A 39 18.31 8.08 36.62
C ALA A 39 18.33 7.24 35.32
N ALA A 40 19.35 6.39 35.20
CA ALA A 40 19.51 5.49 34.07
C ALA A 40 18.22 4.66 33.86
N PRO A 41 17.70 4.54 32.63
CA PRO A 41 16.55 3.70 32.38
C PRO A 41 16.93 2.24 32.67
N GLU A 42 16.16 1.60 33.54
CA GLU A 42 16.18 0.15 33.67
C GLU A 42 15.90 -0.45 32.30
N THR A 43 16.80 -1.30 31.84
CA THR A 43 16.68 -2.04 30.60
C THR A 43 15.58 -3.06 30.82
N VAL A 44 14.34 -2.71 30.47
CA VAL A 44 13.31 -3.70 30.17
C VAL A 44 13.90 -4.59 29.09
N ALA A 45 14.11 -5.86 29.43
CA ALA A 45 14.45 -6.87 28.45
C ALA A 45 13.42 -6.77 27.33
N ALA A 46 13.86 -6.50 26.11
CA ALA A 46 13.01 -6.64 24.94
C ALA A 46 12.50 -8.09 24.98
N GLU A 47 11.20 -8.27 25.15
CA GLU A 47 10.57 -9.52 24.73
C GLU A 47 11.00 -9.72 23.28
N ASN A 48 11.46 -10.91 22.93
CA ASN A 48 11.66 -11.27 21.53
C ASN A 48 10.28 -11.25 20.89
N THR A 49 9.85 -10.08 20.45
CA THR A 49 8.78 -9.94 19.47
C THR A 49 9.40 -10.41 18.18
N ASP A 50 9.18 -11.67 17.84
CA ASP A 50 9.52 -12.17 16.52
C ASP A 50 8.88 -11.21 15.50
N ASP A 51 9.69 -10.68 14.58
CA ASP A 51 9.21 -9.76 13.56
C ASP A 51 8.45 -10.56 12.49
N HIS A 52 7.13 -10.60 12.62
CA HIS A 52 6.22 -11.29 11.70
C HIS A 52 6.01 -10.55 10.37
N SER A 53 6.50 -9.31 10.25
CA SER A 53 6.23 -8.46 9.08
C SER A 53 7.05 -8.80 7.83
N ALA A 54 7.95 -9.80 7.91
CA ALA A 54 8.79 -10.21 6.81
C ALA A 54 8.00 -10.98 5.74
N ALA A 55 8.21 -10.61 4.47
CA ALA A 55 7.69 -11.34 3.32
C ALA A 55 8.27 -12.76 3.27
N THR A 56 7.40 -13.77 3.17
CA THR A 56 7.79 -15.19 3.08
C THR A 56 7.75 -15.72 1.65
N LYS A 57 6.99 -15.05 0.77
CA LYS A 57 6.78 -15.37 -0.64
C LYS A 57 7.37 -14.32 -1.59
N GLY A 58 7.91 -13.23 -1.03
CA GLY A 58 8.51 -12.12 -1.78
C GLY A 58 7.48 -11.08 -2.24
N GLY A 59 6.31 -11.07 -1.62
CA GLY A 59 5.23 -10.14 -1.89
C GLY A 59 5.23 -8.89 -1.00
N GLN A 60 4.15 -8.12 -1.11
CA GLN A 60 3.85 -7.03 -0.19
C GLN A 60 3.14 -7.59 1.04
N VAL A 61 3.68 -7.31 2.22
CA VAL A 61 3.09 -7.72 3.51
C VAL A 61 2.30 -6.58 4.15
N VAL A 62 1.16 -6.94 4.74
CA VAL A 62 0.39 -6.10 5.65
C VAL A 62 0.01 -6.92 6.88
N GLU A 63 0.43 -6.44 8.05
CA GLU A 63 -0.08 -6.93 9.33
C GLU A 63 -1.32 -6.12 9.74
N THR A 64 -2.44 -6.80 10.00
CA THR A 64 -3.67 -6.15 10.43
C THR A 64 -4.41 -6.97 11.48
N GLY A 65 -4.41 -6.49 12.72
CA GLY A 65 -5.01 -7.21 13.83
C GLY A 65 -4.37 -8.58 14.03
N ALA A 66 -5.14 -9.65 13.86
CA ALA A 66 -4.69 -11.03 14.02
C ALA A 66 -4.25 -11.68 12.70
N TYR A 67 -4.06 -10.90 11.63
CA TYR A 67 -3.81 -11.43 10.29
C TYR A 67 -2.53 -10.90 9.67
N HIS A 68 -1.81 -11.82 9.04
CA HIS A 68 -0.73 -11.58 8.10
C HIS A 68 -1.29 -11.72 6.68
N LEU A 69 -1.13 -10.69 5.87
CA LEU A 69 -1.53 -10.69 4.46
C LEU A 69 -0.31 -10.47 3.59
N GLU A 70 0.02 -11.44 2.73
CA GLU A 70 1.08 -11.29 1.73
C GLU A 70 0.50 -11.39 0.31
N LEU A 71 0.56 -10.29 -0.45
CA LEU A 71 0.12 -10.23 -1.84
C LEU A 71 1.32 -10.41 -2.78
N VAL A 72 1.27 -11.42 -3.63
CA VAL A 72 2.32 -11.77 -4.61
C VAL A 72 1.75 -11.69 -6.03
N PRO A 73 2.01 -10.59 -6.76
CA PRO A 73 1.71 -10.52 -8.18
C PRO A 73 2.80 -11.25 -9.00
N VAL A 74 2.42 -12.26 -9.75
CA VAL A 74 3.30 -13.03 -10.64
C VAL A 74 2.96 -12.73 -12.09
N PRO A 75 3.83 -12.04 -12.85
CA PRO A 75 3.60 -11.83 -14.27
C PRO A 75 3.62 -13.15 -15.06
N GLU A 76 2.63 -13.35 -15.90
CA GLU A 76 2.51 -14.47 -16.83
C GLU A 76 2.38 -13.94 -18.27
N ALA A 77 2.37 -14.84 -19.28
CA ALA A 77 2.31 -14.44 -20.69
C ALA A 77 1.06 -13.63 -21.04
N ASP A 78 -0.08 -13.94 -20.43
CA ASP A 78 -1.41 -13.42 -20.77
C ASP A 78 -2.01 -12.51 -19.68
N GLY A 79 -1.23 -12.14 -18.65
CA GLY A 79 -1.75 -11.43 -17.49
C GLY A 79 -0.87 -11.49 -16.25
N ILE A 80 -1.50 -11.30 -15.10
CA ILE A 80 -0.87 -11.37 -13.78
C ILE A 80 -1.65 -12.36 -12.93
N HIS A 81 -0.96 -13.37 -12.42
CA HIS A 81 -1.46 -14.20 -11.33
C HIS A 81 -1.35 -13.41 -10.04
N LEU A 82 -2.44 -13.27 -9.30
CA LEU A 82 -2.46 -12.62 -8.00
C LEU A 82 -2.62 -13.69 -6.93
N ASP A 83 -1.56 -13.94 -6.17
CA ASP A 83 -1.62 -14.82 -4.99
C ASP A 83 -1.78 -13.98 -3.73
N LEU A 84 -2.74 -14.30 -2.89
CA LEU A 84 -2.92 -13.74 -1.57
C LEU A 84 -2.77 -14.85 -0.52
N TYR A 85 -1.72 -14.76 0.27
CA TYR A 85 -1.53 -15.57 1.46
C TYR A 85 -2.22 -14.85 2.61
N LEU A 86 -3.41 -15.33 3.00
CA LEU A 86 -4.12 -14.87 4.19
C LEU A 86 -3.84 -15.84 5.33
N GLN A 87 -3.13 -15.37 6.35
CA GLN A 87 -2.64 -16.19 7.44
C GLN A 87 -2.92 -15.54 8.80
N THR A 88 -2.83 -16.31 9.87
CA THR A 88 -2.77 -15.78 11.24
C THR A 88 -1.47 -14.99 11.44
N GLY A 89 -1.53 -13.84 12.10
CA GLY A 89 -0.34 -13.00 12.34
C GLY A 89 0.74 -13.70 13.19
N ASP A 90 0.34 -14.51 14.17
CA ASP A 90 1.29 -15.12 15.11
C ASP A 90 1.98 -16.37 14.54
N THR A 91 1.20 -17.33 14.02
CA THR A 91 1.74 -18.64 13.59
C THR A 91 1.85 -18.80 12.08
N HIS A 92 1.45 -17.79 11.29
CA HIS A 92 1.38 -17.86 9.84
C HIS A 92 0.57 -19.07 9.30
N GLU A 93 -0.41 -19.56 10.06
CA GLU A 93 -1.34 -20.60 9.63
C GLU A 93 -2.36 -20.04 8.64
N ALA A 94 -2.64 -20.77 7.56
CA ALA A 94 -3.56 -20.33 6.51
C ALA A 94 -5.01 -20.24 6.99
N VAL A 95 -5.70 -19.17 6.60
CA VAL A 95 -7.13 -18.95 6.87
C VAL A 95 -7.93 -19.28 5.61
N ALA A 96 -8.28 -20.56 5.46
CA ALA A 96 -8.82 -21.12 4.22
C ALA A 96 -10.32 -20.84 3.96
N ASP A 97 -11.09 -20.50 4.99
CA ASP A 97 -12.55 -20.37 4.92
C ASP A 97 -13.05 -18.94 4.63
N ALA A 98 -12.13 -18.02 4.32
CA ALA A 98 -12.46 -16.67 3.93
C ALA A 98 -13.11 -16.60 2.53
N THR A 99 -13.94 -15.58 2.32
CA THR A 99 -14.36 -15.16 0.97
C THR A 99 -13.55 -13.94 0.57
N VAL A 100 -12.72 -14.09 -0.46
CA VAL A 100 -11.77 -13.05 -0.87
C VAL A 100 -12.16 -12.49 -2.24
N VAL A 101 -12.14 -11.16 -2.34
CA VAL A 101 -12.32 -10.44 -3.60
C VAL A 101 -11.24 -9.37 -3.70
N ALA A 102 -10.44 -9.40 -4.77
CA ALA A 102 -9.52 -8.33 -5.11
C ALA A 102 -10.24 -7.27 -5.96
N GLN A 103 -10.08 -5.99 -5.59
CA GLN A 103 -10.56 -4.87 -6.39
C GLN A 103 -9.36 -4.21 -7.08
N VAL A 104 -9.33 -4.25 -8.41
CA VAL A 104 -8.24 -3.67 -9.20
C VAL A 104 -8.76 -2.48 -9.98
N GLN A 105 -8.09 -1.33 -9.88
CA GLN A 105 -8.31 -0.22 -10.81
C GLN A 105 -7.36 -0.35 -12.00
N LEU A 106 -7.92 -0.48 -13.19
CA LEU A 106 -7.18 -0.57 -14.45
C LEU A 106 -6.63 0.82 -14.86
N PRO A 107 -5.66 0.87 -15.81
CA PRO A 107 -5.09 2.13 -16.28
C PRO A 107 -6.09 3.11 -16.90
N ASP A 108 -7.23 2.62 -17.41
CA ASP A 108 -8.32 3.44 -17.94
C ASP A 108 -9.25 4.00 -16.83
N GLY A 109 -8.95 3.71 -15.57
CA GLY A 109 -9.71 4.13 -14.40
C GLY A 109 -10.87 3.22 -14.02
N THR A 110 -11.20 2.22 -14.84
CA THR A 110 -12.26 1.25 -14.53
C THR A 110 -11.86 0.36 -13.35
N GLN A 111 -12.83 -0.04 -12.53
CA GLN A 111 -12.61 -0.99 -11.44
C GLN A 111 -13.12 -2.37 -11.82
N GLN A 112 -12.30 -3.38 -11.57
CA GLN A 112 -12.61 -4.79 -11.77
C GLN A 112 -12.60 -5.50 -10.42
N ALA A 113 -13.70 -6.21 -10.14
CA ALA A 113 -13.79 -7.15 -9.03
C ALA A 113 -13.32 -8.53 -9.49
N LEU A 114 -12.37 -9.11 -8.75
CA LEU A 114 -11.81 -10.43 -9.00
C LEU A 114 -12.09 -11.31 -7.78
N PRO A 115 -13.11 -12.18 -7.83
CA PRO A 115 -13.26 -13.25 -6.86
C PRO A 115 -11.99 -14.10 -6.85
N MET A 116 -11.44 -14.39 -5.67
CA MET A 116 -10.26 -15.23 -5.53
C MET A 116 -10.65 -16.62 -5.06
N GLU A 117 -10.10 -17.65 -5.68
CA GLU A 117 -10.32 -19.06 -5.35
C GLU A 117 -9.23 -19.54 -4.39
N TYR A 118 -9.58 -20.41 -3.44
CA TYR A 118 -8.58 -20.98 -2.53
C TYR A 118 -7.91 -22.20 -3.15
N ASP A 119 -6.58 -22.17 -3.30
CA ASP A 119 -5.77 -23.33 -3.62
C ASP A 119 -5.30 -24.01 -2.33
N ALA A 120 -5.90 -25.17 -2.03
CA ALA A 120 -5.54 -25.95 -0.84
C ALA A 120 -4.13 -26.55 -0.90
N ALA A 121 -3.54 -26.73 -2.09
CA ALA A 121 -2.19 -27.28 -2.21
C ALA A 121 -1.12 -26.20 -1.92
N GLY A 122 -1.35 -24.98 -2.39
CA GLY A 122 -0.48 -23.83 -2.16
C GLY A 122 -0.84 -22.98 -0.93
N GLU A 123 -1.93 -23.29 -0.23
CA GLU A 123 -2.43 -22.61 0.96
C GLU A 123 -2.64 -21.08 0.78
N HIS A 124 -3.08 -20.66 -0.40
CA HIS A 124 -3.33 -19.25 -0.74
C HIS A 124 -4.60 -19.09 -1.56
N PHE A 125 -5.11 -17.86 -1.61
CA PHE A 125 -6.14 -17.47 -2.56
C PHE A 125 -5.49 -16.98 -3.83
N PHE A 126 -6.05 -17.30 -4.99
CA PHE A 126 -5.54 -16.84 -6.27
C PHE A 126 -6.63 -16.26 -7.16
N ALA A 127 -6.25 -15.32 -8.00
CA ALA A 127 -7.08 -14.84 -9.12
C ALA A 127 -6.18 -14.43 -10.29
N PHE A 128 -6.72 -14.54 -11.50
CA PHE A 128 -6.01 -14.10 -12.70
C PHE A 128 -6.54 -12.74 -13.17
N LEU A 129 -5.65 -11.76 -13.28
CA LEU A 129 -5.93 -10.48 -13.92
C LEU A 129 -5.45 -10.53 -15.38
N PRO A 130 -6.35 -10.64 -16.37
CA PRO A 130 -5.96 -10.74 -17.77
C PRO A 130 -5.30 -9.43 -18.26
N SER A 131 -4.24 -9.54 -19.05
CA SER A 131 -3.64 -8.37 -19.68
C SER A 131 -4.55 -7.89 -20.82
N GLN A 132 -5.33 -6.83 -20.58
CA GLN A 132 -5.99 -6.07 -21.66
C GLN A 132 -5.29 -4.74 -21.96
N ALA A 133 -4.30 -4.36 -21.15
CA ALA A 133 -3.61 -3.08 -21.29
C ALA A 133 -2.28 -3.22 -22.02
N ALA A 134 -2.21 -2.66 -23.23
CA ALA A 134 -0.95 -2.14 -23.75
C ALA A 134 -0.56 -0.93 -22.88
N GLY A 135 0.22 -1.18 -21.83
CA GLY A 135 0.72 -0.16 -20.93
C GLY A 135 2.01 -0.64 -20.30
N ASN A 136 3.10 0.10 -20.50
CA ASN A 136 4.40 -0.24 -19.95
C ASN A 136 4.31 -0.32 -18.42
N ILE A 137 4.57 -1.50 -17.87
CA ILE A 137 5.13 -1.62 -16.52
C ILE A 137 6.61 -1.28 -16.66
N GLU A 138 6.98 -0.06 -16.29
CA GLU A 138 8.39 0.33 -16.19
C GLU A 138 9.10 -0.66 -15.26
N ARG A 139 10.22 -1.19 -15.74
CA ARG A 139 11.13 -2.05 -14.98
C ARG A 139 12.16 -1.23 -14.23
#